data_AF-A0A9E6EZY9-F1
#
_entry.id   AF-A0A9E6EZY9-F1
#
_cell.length_a   1.000
_cell.length_b   1.000
_cell.length_c   1.000
_cell.angle_alpha   90.00
_cell.angle_beta   90.00
_cell.angle_gamma   90.00
#
_symmetry.space_group_name_H-M   'P 1'
#
loop_
_entity.id
_entity.type
_entity.pdbx_description
1 polymer ?
#
loop_
_entity_poly.entity_id
_entity_poly.type
_entity_poly.pdbx_seq_one_letter_code
_entity_poly.pdbx_strand_id
1 'polypeptide(L)'
;MTFVICAKSHAQQGIAINNTGNSPDSSAILDVSSANHGLLIPRIALTQTTSKAPITSGVATGLLVYNTSTVNNVSPGFYYWDGSKWVMLMASSNSKGTHCFTCDGW
;
A
#
# COMPACT_ATOMS: atom_id res chain seq x y z
N MET A 1 -39.24 -25.33 28.77
CA MET A 1 -39.38 -24.44 27.60
C MET A 1 -38.11 -23.60 27.53
N THR A 2 -37.08 -24.08 26.85
CA THR A 2 -35.79 -23.37 26.79
C THR A 2 -35.85 -22.31 25.70
N PHE A 3 -35.59 -21.06 26.08
CA PHE A 3 -35.55 -19.92 25.15
C PHE A 3 -34.12 -19.78 24.61
N VAL A 4 -33.93 -19.85 23.30
CA VAL A 4 -32.64 -19.66 22.64
C VAL A 4 -32.54 -18.20 22.19
N ILE A 5 -31.56 -17.45 22.71
CA ILE A 5 -31.24 -16.10 22.24
C ILE A 5 -30.22 -16.23 21.11
N CYS A 6 -30.57 -15.80 19.90
CA CYS A 6 -29.64 -15.70 18.77
C CYS A 6 -29.17 -14.24 18.63
N ALA A 7 -27.96 -13.94 19.10
CA ALA A 7 -27.32 -12.66 18.84
C ALA A 7 -26.50 -12.74 17.54
N LYS A 8 -26.79 -11.88 16.56
CA LYS A 8 -25.91 -11.66 15.41
C LYS A 8 -24.86 -10.62 15.79
N SER A 9 -23.66 -11.07 16.12
CA SER A 9 -22.48 -10.20 16.24
C SER A 9 -21.95 -9.89 14.84
N HIS A 10 -22.13 -8.65 14.37
CA HIS A 10 -21.39 -8.16 13.22
C HIS A 10 -19.97 -7.81 13.68
N ALA A 11 -18.99 -8.59 13.24
CA ALA A 11 -17.58 -8.23 13.40
C ALA A 11 -17.24 -7.05 12.46
N GLN A 12 -16.37 -6.15 12.91
CA GLN A 12 -15.89 -5.00 12.12
C GLN A 12 -15.47 -5.41 10.71
N GLN A 13 -16.00 -4.73 9.69
CA GLN A 13 -15.71 -5.01 8.28
C GLN A 13 -14.35 -4.45 7.79
N GLY A 14 -13.61 -3.71 8.62
CA GLY A 14 -12.29 -3.18 8.32
C GLY A 14 -11.59 -2.63 9.57
N ILE A 15 -10.29 -2.38 9.47
CA ILE A 15 -9.48 -1.75 10.51
C ILE A 15 -9.30 -0.27 10.16
N ALA A 16 -9.70 0.61 11.07
CA ALA A 16 -9.39 2.03 11.00
C ALA A 16 -8.21 2.38 11.91
N ILE A 17 -7.23 3.12 11.39
CA ILE A 17 -6.12 3.70 12.15
C ILE A 17 -6.26 5.22 12.09
N ASN A 18 -6.88 5.79 13.12
CA ASN A 18 -7.08 7.24 13.26
C ASN A 18 -7.20 7.64 14.74
N ASN A 19 -7.10 8.94 15.01
CA ASN A 19 -7.23 9.50 16.36
C ASN A 19 -8.62 10.09 16.65
N THR A 20 -9.58 9.98 15.73
CA THR A 20 -10.92 10.61 15.82
C THR A 20 -12.02 9.61 16.21
N GLY A 21 -11.74 8.31 16.19
CA GLY A 21 -12.72 7.26 16.46
C GLY A 21 -13.67 7.00 15.29
N ASN A 22 -13.40 7.54 14.11
CA ASN A 22 -14.22 7.30 12.92
C ASN A 22 -14.14 5.83 12.51
N SER A 23 -15.30 5.29 12.11
CA SER A 23 -15.36 3.97 11.48
C SER A 23 -14.64 3.99 10.12
N PRO A 24 -14.05 2.86 9.69
CA PRO A 24 -13.43 2.77 8.38
C PRO A 24 -14.47 2.93 7.27
N ASP A 25 -14.03 3.41 6.10
CA ASP A 25 -14.86 3.39 4.90
C ASP A 25 -15.36 1.97 4.57
N SER A 26 -16.62 1.85 4.16
CA SER A 26 -17.26 0.56 3.84
C SER A 26 -16.59 -0.23 2.71
N SER A 27 -15.81 0.45 1.86
CA SER A 27 -15.06 -0.14 0.75
C SER A 27 -13.62 -0.51 1.12
N ALA A 28 -13.17 -0.21 2.35
CA ALA A 28 -11.78 -0.37 2.78
C ALA A 28 -11.62 -1.39 3.92
N ILE A 29 -10.71 -2.36 3.72
CA ILE A 29 -10.26 -3.25 4.80
C ILE A 29 -9.27 -2.56 5.73
N LEU A 30 -8.48 -1.61 5.22
CA LEU A 30 -7.59 -0.75 6.00
C LEU A 30 -7.85 0.71 5.62
N ASP A 31 -8.30 1.49 6.59
CA ASP A 31 -8.51 2.93 6.48
C ASP A 31 -7.54 3.64 7.42
N VAL A 32 -6.67 4.49 6.88
CA VAL A 32 -5.70 5.27 7.67
C VAL A 32 -5.98 6.74 7.46
N SER A 33 -6.35 7.43 8.54
CA SER A 33 -6.66 8.85 8.51
C SER A 33 -5.90 9.60 9.60
N SER A 34 -5.11 10.58 9.19
CA SER A 34 -4.34 11.43 10.08
C SER A 34 -4.13 12.81 9.46
N ALA A 35 -4.17 13.85 10.28
CA ALA A 35 -3.90 15.23 9.84
C ALA A 35 -2.39 15.53 9.70
N ASN A 36 -1.54 14.72 10.33
CA ASN A 36 -0.12 15.05 10.50
C ASN A 36 0.83 13.83 10.48
N HIS A 37 0.32 12.63 10.22
CA HIS A 37 1.13 11.40 10.11
C HIS A 37 0.91 10.73 8.75
N GLY A 38 1.93 10.04 8.26
CA GLY A 38 1.86 9.22 7.05
C GLY A 38 2.00 7.72 7.36
N LEU A 39 1.91 6.91 6.31
CA LEU A 39 2.15 5.47 6.38
C LEU A 39 3.61 5.16 6.01
N LEU A 40 4.38 4.63 6.97
CA LEU A 40 5.74 4.15 6.70
C LEU A 40 5.69 2.72 6.14
N ILE A 41 5.92 2.60 4.83
CA ILE A 41 6.01 1.32 4.12
C ILE A 41 7.35 0.62 4.43
N PRO A 42 7.42 -0.72 4.45
CA PRO A 42 8.67 -1.46 4.65
C PRO A 42 9.81 -0.97 3.75
N ARG A 43 10.95 -0.64 4.38
CA ARG A 43 12.18 -0.20 3.72
C ARG A 43 13.06 -1.40 3.42
N ILE A 44 13.28 -1.68 2.14
CA ILE A 44 13.96 -2.88 1.67
C ILE A 44 15.13 -2.48 0.77
N ALA A 45 16.28 -3.14 0.94
CA ALA A 45 17.43 -2.98 0.06
C ALA A 45 17.30 -3.93 -1.14
N LEU A 46 16.76 -3.45 -2.27
CA LEU A 46 16.71 -4.24 -3.50
C LEU A 46 18.07 -4.29 -4.18
N THR A 47 18.36 -5.38 -4.89
CA THR A 47 19.60 -5.56 -5.65
C THR A 47 19.41 -5.40 -7.15
N GLN A 48 18.24 -5.76 -7.67
CA GLN A 48 17.84 -5.59 -9.08
C GLN A 48 16.32 -5.78 -9.20
N THR A 49 15.69 -5.27 -10.25
CA THR A 49 14.23 -5.34 -10.41
C THR A 49 13.69 -6.76 -10.62
N THR A 50 14.45 -7.66 -11.21
CA THR A 50 14.02 -9.05 -11.49
C THR A 50 14.26 -10.00 -10.32
N SER A 51 14.91 -9.53 -9.25
CA SER A 51 15.18 -10.34 -8.06
C SER A 51 14.05 -10.20 -7.05
N LYS A 52 13.52 -11.33 -6.60
CA LYS A 52 12.59 -11.37 -5.46
C LYS A 52 13.29 -11.04 -4.14
N ALA A 53 14.58 -11.35 -4.04
CA ALA A 53 15.36 -11.10 -2.83
C ALA A 53 15.41 -9.59 -2.49
N PRO A 54 15.35 -9.23 -1.19
CA PRO A 54 15.45 -10.12 -0.02
C PRO A 54 14.14 -10.82 0.39
N ILE A 55 13.03 -10.60 -0.33
CA ILE A 55 11.73 -11.23 -0.03
C ILE A 55 11.65 -12.57 -0.76
N THR A 56 12.10 -13.63 -0.10
CA THR A 56 12.39 -14.92 -0.77
C THR A 56 11.19 -15.86 -0.92
N SER A 57 10.14 -15.74 -0.09
CA SER A 57 8.95 -16.58 -0.17
C SER A 57 7.69 -15.77 -0.47
N GLY A 58 6.94 -16.20 -1.50
CA GLY A 58 5.56 -15.76 -1.70
C GLY A 58 5.35 -14.26 -1.92
N VAL A 59 6.24 -13.58 -2.66
CA VAL A 59 6.04 -12.16 -3.02
C VAL A 59 4.71 -12.02 -3.75
N ALA A 60 3.72 -11.44 -3.07
CA ALA A 60 2.39 -11.23 -3.63
C ALA A 60 2.42 -10.14 -4.70
N THR A 61 1.67 -10.34 -5.78
CA THR A 61 1.42 -9.27 -6.76
C THR A 61 0.75 -8.09 -6.06
N GLY A 62 1.26 -6.88 -6.31
CA GLY A 62 0.82 -5.66 -5.65
C GLY A 62 1.53 -5.35 -4.32
N LEU A 63 2.48 -6.16 -3.88
CA LEU A 63 3.28 -5.87 -2.69
C LEU A 63 4.07 -4.57 -2.87
N LEU A 64 3.85 -3.60 -2.00
CA LEU A 64 4.48 -2.28 -2.01
C LEU A 64 5.66 -2.21 -1.03
N VAL A 65 6.81 -1.70 -1.49
CA VAL A 65 8.01 -1.49 -0.67
C VAL A 65 8.67 -0.15 -1.02
N TYR A 66 9.44 0.40 -0.08
CA TYR A 66 10.35 1.50 -0.37
C TYR A 66 11.77 0.94 -0.52
N ASN A 67 12.35 1.04 -1.71
CA ASN A 67 13.74 0.66 -1.95
C ASN A 67 14.70 1.70 -1.35
N THR A 68 15.74 1.25 -0.65
CA THR A 68 16.78 2.12 -0.07
C THR A 68 18.12 2.05 -0.80
N SER A 69 18.28 1.13 -1.73
CA SER A 69 19.57 0.84 -2.37
C SER A 69 19.67 1.44 -3.77
N THR A 70 20.88 1.88 -4.15
CA THR A 70 21.24 2.21 -5.53
C THR A 70 22.19 1.13 -6.04
N VAL A 71 21.64 0.12 -6.73
CA VAL A 71 22.41 -1.03 -7.23
C VAL A 71 21.80 -1.48 -8.56
N ASN A 72 22.63 -1.81 -9.54
CA ASN A 72 22.19 -2.25 -10.88
C ASN A 72 21.15 -1.29 -11.50
N ASN A 73 19.91 -1.75 -11.63
CA ASN A 73 18.78 -1.03 -12.22
C ASN A 73 17.74 -0.62 -11.18
N VAL A 74 18.09 -0.59 -9.89
CA VAL A 74 17.24 -0.06 -8.82
C VAL A 74 17.89 1.17 -8.19
N SER A 75 17.05 2.16 -7.89
CA SER A 75 17.38 3.38 -7.16
C SER A 75 16.39 3.58 -6.01
N PRO A 76 16.72 4.37 -4.99
CA PRO A 76 15.80 4.66 -3.90
C PRO A 76 14.45 5.19 -4.40
N GLY A 77 13.35 4.68 -3.84
CA GLY A 77 12.00 5.05 -4.26
C GLY A 77 10.97 3.96 -3.99
N PHE A 78 9.71 4.21 -4.32
CA PHE A 78 8.63 3.25 -4.16
C PHE A 78 8.60 2.23 -5.30
N TYR A 79 8.52 0.94 -4.95
CA TYR A 79 8.39 -0.16 -5.90
C TYR A 79 7.22 -1.05 -5.51
N TYR A 80 6.51 -1.57 -6.50
CA TYR A 80 5.57 -2.67 -6.32
C TYR A 80 5.99 -3.90 -7.10
N TRP A 81 5.61 -5.08 -6.62
CA TRP A 81 5.81 -6.33 -7.34
C TRP A 81 4.68 -6.55 -8.35
N ASP A 82 4.97 -6.67 -9.64
CA ASP A 82 3.96 -6.91 -10.70
C ASP A 82 3.60 -8.41 -10.88
N GLY A 83 4.22 -9.29 -10.10
CA GLY A 83 4.14 -10.74 -10.24
C GLY A 83 5.43 -11.37 -10.77
N SER A 84 6.26 -10.59 -11.47
CA SER A 84 7.50 -11.03 -12.11
C SER A 84 8.72 -10.15 -11.83
N LYS A 85 8.52 -8.85 -11.58
CA LYS A 85 9.57 -7.86 -11.31
C LYS A 85 9.07 -6.74 -10.40
N TRP A 86 10.02 -6.04 -9.79
CA TRP A 86 9.81 -4.77 -9.11
C TRP A 86 9.67 -3.65 -10.13
N VAL A 87 8.56 -2.93 -10.06
CA VAL A 87 8.26 -1.76 -10.91
C VAL A 87 8.27 -0.52 -10.03
N MET A 88 9.06 0.49 -10.42
CA MET A 88 9.10 1.77 -9.73
C MET A 88 7.81 2.56 -10.00
N LEU A 89 7.15 3.06 -8.96
CA LEU A 89 5.90 3.81 -9.07
C LEU A 89 6.06 5.16 -9.76
N MET A 90 7.21 5.79 -9.60
CA MET A 90 7.56 7.04 -10.27
C MET A 90 8.80 6.80 -11.11
N ALA A 91 8.64 6.13 -12.26
CA ALA A 91 9.69 6.14 -13.26
C ALA A 91 9.88 7.58 -13.75
N SER A 92 11.13 8.02 -13.87
CA SER A 92 11.51 9.31 -14.43
C SER A 92 10.92 9.46 -15.82
N SER A 93 9.76 10.09 -15.93
CA SER A 93 9.26 10.56 -17.21
C SER A 93 10.22 11.64 -17.68
N ASN A 94 11.20 11.29 -18.52
CA ASN A 94 11.89 12.25 -19.37
C ASN A 94 10.97 12.74 -20.52
N SER A 95 9.67 12.66 -20.30
CA SER A 95 8.60 13.11 -21.18
C SER A 95 7.78 14.07 -20.34
N LYS A 96 7.81 15.35 -20.70
CA LYS A 96 6.91 16.36 -20.15
C LYS A 96 5.46 15.96 -20.46
N GLY A 97 4.87 15.21 -19.55
CA GLY A 97 3.46 14.90 -19.52
C GLY A 97 3.00 15.19 -18.11
N THR A 98 2.69 16.46 -17.86
CA THR A 98 2.03 16.91 -16.64
C THR A 98 0.78 16.07 -16.45
N HIS A 99 0.84 15.09 -15.55
CA HIS A 99 -0.37 14.50 -14.98
C HIS A 99 -0.93 15.57 -14.05
N CYS A 100 -1.73 16.44 -14.65
CA CYS A 100 -2.54 17.42 -13.97
C CYS A 100 -3.54 16.66 -13.08
N PHE A 101 -3.21 16.53 -11.80
CA PHE A 101 -4.14 16.09 -10.75
C PHE A 101 -4.90 17.29 -10.15
N THR A 102 -5.07 18.40 -10.87
CA THR A 102 -6.14 19.33 -10.52
C THR A 102 -7.42 18.72 -11.06
N CYS A 103 -8.18 18.08 -10.18
CA CYS A 103 -9.60 18.00 -10.36
C CYS A 103 -10.13 19.43 -10.24
N ASP A 104 -10.29 20.08 -11.39
CA ASP A 104 -11.01 21.32 -11.50
C ASP A 104 -12.45 21.03 -11.04
N GLY A 105 -12.89 21.78 -10.05
CA GLY A 105 -14.04 21.44 -9.22
C GLY A 105 -15.36 21.28 -9.97
N TRP A 106 -16.11 20.27 -9.52
CA TRP A 106 -17.57 20.22 -9.40
C TRP A 106 -17.91 19.34 -8.20
#